data_AF-A0A659RJX1-F1
#
_entry.id   AF-A0A659RJX1-F1
#
_cell.length_a   1.000
_cell.length_b   1.000
_cell.length_c   1.000
_cell.angle_alpha   90.00
_cell.angle_beta   90.00
_cell.angle_gamma   90.00
#
_symmetry.space_group_name_H-M   'P 1'
#
loop_
_entity.id
_entity.type
_entity.pdbx_description
1 polymer ?
#
loop_
_entity_poly.entity_id
_entity_poly.type
_entity_poly.pdbx_seq_one_letter_code
_entity_poly.pdbx_strand_id
1 'polypeptide(L)'
;RDESDKDGMRIVIEVKRDAVGEVVLNNLYSQTQLQVSFGINMVALHHGQPKIMNLKDIISAFVRHRREVVTRRTLVVLRIAPDRAQILEALALA
;
A
#
# COMPACT_ATOMS: atom_id res chain seq x y z
N ARG A 1 -25.38 11.56 20.81
CA ARG A 1 -26.02 12.22 19.66
C ARG A 1 -25.08 12.09 18.49
N ASP A 2 -25.60 11.68 17.33
CA ASP A 2 -24.83 11.72 16.09
C ASP A 2 -25.07 13.09 15.44
N GLU A 3 -24.00 13.85 15.27
CA GLU A 3 -23.99 15.19 14.64
C GLU A 3 -23.18 15.14 13.33
N SER A 4 -23.04 13.96 12.73
CA SER A 4 -22.31 13.78 11.47
C SER A 4 -23.05 14.45 10.31
N ASP A 5 -22.31 15.17 9.48
CA ASP A 5 -22.79 15.84 8.28
C ASP A 5 -21.92 15.47 7.06
N LYS A 6 -22.06 16.22 5.95
CA LYS A 6 -21.29 15.98 4.73
C LYS A 6 -19.83 16.42 4.85
N ASP A 7 -19.52 17.28 5.81
CA ASP A 7 -18.20 17.86 6.02
C ASP A 7 -17.39 17.02 7.03
N GLY A 8 -18.04 16.17 7.84
CA GLY A 8 -17.36 15.18 8.66
C GLY A 8 -18.24 14.34 9.58
N MET A 9 -17.65 13.26 10.10
CA MET A 9 -18.26 12.42 11.13
C MET A 9 -18.05 13.04 12.52
N ARG A 10 -19.13 13.19 13.30
CA ARG A 10 -19.09 13.74 14.66
C ARG A 10 -20.06 13.01 15.57
N ILE A 11 -19.51 12.32 16.57
CA ILE A 11 -20.29 11.62 17.59
C ILE A 11 -20.10 12.32 18.93
N VAL A 12 -21.21 12.75 19.52
CA VAL A 12 -21.24 13.42 20.84
C VAL A 12 -21.77 12.45 21.88
N ILE A 13 -21.01 12.22 22.95
CA ILE A 13 -21.44 11.43 24.11
C ILE A 13 -21.57 12.39 25.29
N GLU A 14 -22.79 12.64 25.74
CA GLU A 14 -23.05 13.46 26.92
C GLU A 14 -22.78 12.67 28.20
N VAL A 15 -21.94 13.22 29.07
CA VAL A 15 -21.58 12.62 30.35
C VAL A 15 -22.59 13.09 31.41
N LYS A 16 -22.97 12.19 32.33
CA LYS A 16 -23.87 12.51 33.44
C LYS A 16 -23.27 13.61 34.34
N ARG A 17 -24.11 14.54 34.83
CA ARG A 17 -23.71 15.47 35.91
C ARG A 17 -23.22 14.64 37.10
N ASP A 18 -22.03 14.99 37.62
CA ASP A 18 -21.30 14.31 38.71
C ASP A 18 -20.48 13.07 38.34
N ALA A 19 -20.37 12.70 37.05
CA ALA A 19 -19.44 11.66 36.63
C ALA A 19 -18.07 12.24 36.20
N VAL A 20 -16.99 11.57 36.60
CA VAL A 20 -15.63 11.88 36.13
C VAL A 20 -15.47 11.33 34.72
N GLY A 21 -15.44 12.23 33.72
CA GLY A 21 -15.42 11.87 32.30
C GLY A 21 -14.25 10.97 31.88
N GLU A 22 -13.07 11.13 32.47
CA GLU A 22 -11.89 10.30 32.17
C GLU A 22 -12.12 8.82 32.51
N VAL A 23 -12.78 8.53 33.63
CA VAL A 23 -13.09 7.16 34.05
C VAL A 23 -14.09 6.53 33.08
N VAL A 24 -15.10 7.31 32.65
CA VAL A 24 -16.06 6.86 31.64
C VAL A 24 -15.37 6.59 30.31
N LEU A 25 -14.45 7.45 29.88
CA LEU A 25 -13.67 7.27 28.65
C LEU A 25 -12.80 6.02 28.68
N ASN A 26 -12.11 5.76 29.78
CA ASN A 26 -11.29 4.55 29.95
C ASN A 26 -12.12 3.27 29.92
N ASN A 27 -13.30 3.29 30.56
CA ASN A 27 -14.24 2.18 30.48
C ASN A 27 -14.76 1.97 29.06
N LEU A 28 -15.05 3.06 28.32
CA LEU A 28 -15.44 2.98 26.92
C LEU A 28 -14.32 2.36 26.06
N TYR A 29 -13.07 2.78 26.22
CA TYR A 29 -11.95 2.14 25.51
C TYR A 29 -11.80 0.65 25.81
N SER A 30 -12.08 0.25 27.05
CA SER A 30 -11.89 -1.15 27.48
C SER A 30 -13.03 -2.08 27.05
N GLN A 31 -14.25 -1.56 26.89
CA GLN A 31 -15.46 -2.37 26.67
C GLN A 31 -16.07 -2.21 25.27
N THR A 32 -15.66 -1.20 24.51
CA THR A 32 -16.18 -0.92 23.17
C THR A 32 -15.11 -1.10 22.10
N GLN A 33 -15.52 -1.13 20.83
CA GLN A 33 -14.62 -1.27 19.68
C GLN A 33 -13.83 0.01 19.35
N LEU A 34 -13.83 1.01 20.25
CA LEU A 34 -13.05 2.24 20.07
C LEU A 34 -11.52 1.99 20.15
N GLN A 35 -11.11 0.93 20.85
CA GLN A 35 -9.71 0.50 20.91
C GLN A 35 -9.63 -0.99 20.58
N VAL A 36 -9.02 -1.31 19.45
CA VAL A 36 -8.81 -2.69 18.99
C VAL A 36 -7.36 -2.92 18.64
N SER A 37 -6.86 -4.11 18.94
CA SER A 37 -5.52 -4.53 18.50
C SER A 37 -5.59 -5.08 17.07
N PHE A 38 -4.52 -4.86 16.31
CA PHE A 38 -4.37 -5.45 14.98
C PHE A 38 -3.21 -6.45 14.99
N GLY A 39 -3.51 -7.71 14.71
CA GLY A 39 -2.52 -8.78 14.64
C GLY A 39 -1.72 -8.72 13.34
N ILE A 40 -0.59 -8.03 13.35
CA ILE A 40 0.28 -7.90 12.17
C ILE A 40 0.98 -9.23 11.89
N ASN A 41 0.80 -9.77 10.67
CA ASN A 41 1.53 -10.95 10.21
C ASN A 41 2.04 -10.76 8.76
N MET A 42 3.35 -10.58 8.60
CA MET A 42 4.00 -10.34 7.30
C MET A 42 4.47 -11.64 6.64
N VAL A 43 3.53 -12.41 6.10
CA VAL A 43 3.80 -13.64 5.33
C VAL A 43 3.53 -13.41 3.85
N ALA A 44 4.48 -13.79 3.01
CA ALA A 44 4.35 -13.72 1.55
C ALA A 44 4.98 -14.94 0.88
N LEU A 45 4.66 -15.15 -0.39
CA LEU A 45 5.32 -16.17 -1.21
C LEU A 45 6.65 -15.63 -1.74
N HIS A 46 7.73 -16.36 -1.48
CA HIS A 46 9.04 -16.09 -2.07
C HIS A 46 9.50 -17.34 -2.82
N HIS A 47 9.60 -17.23 -4.15
CA HIS A 47 9.91 -18.36 -5.05
C HIS A 47 8.98 -19.58 -4.87
N GLY A 48 7.68 -19.32 -4.70
CA GLY A 48 6.66 -20.38 -4.59
C GLY A 48 6.50 -20.99 -3.19
N GLN A 49 7.27 -20.55 -2.20
CA GLN A 49 7.15 -21.01 -0.82
C GLN A 49 6.75 -19.88 0.13
N PRO A 50 5.87 -20.13 1.11
CA PRO A 50 5.50 -19.13 2.11
C PRO A 50 6.69 -18.84 3.03
N LYS A 51 7.02 -17.56 3.16
CA LYS A 51 8.07 -17.07 4.07
C LYS A 51 7.57 -15.86 4.86
N ILE A 52 7.98 -15.81 6.12
CA ILE A 52 7.89 -14.59 6.92
C ILE A 52 9.01 -13.67 6.45
N MET A 53 8.67 -12.45 6.05
CA MET A 53 9.63 -11.50 5.49
C MET A 53 9.66 -10.23 6.32
N ASN A 54 10.85 -9.69 6.56
CA ASN A 54 10.99 -8.36 7.13
C ASN A 54 10.88 -7.28 6.04
N LEU A 55 10.84 -6.01 6.45
CA LEU A 55 10.73 -4.88 5.52
C LEU A 55 11.89 -4.81 4.51
N LYS A 56 13.12 -5.12 4.93
CA LYS A 56 14.30 -5.09 4.07
C LYS A 56 14.23 -6.14 2.97
N ASP A 57 13.75 -7.34 3.29
CA ASP A 57 13.59 -8.43 2.33
C ASP A 57 12.55 -8.07 1.27
N ILE A 58 11.43 -7.47 1.70
CA ILE A 58 10.36 -6.99 0.80
C ILE A 58 10.90 -5.91 -0.14
N ILE A 59 11.60 -4.91 0.39
CA ILE A 59 12.20 -3.84 -0.43
C ILE A 59 13.22 -4.42 -1.41
N SER A 60 14.06 -5.36 -0.96
CA SER A 60 15.06 -6.01 -1.80
C SER A 60 14.42 -6.82 -2.94
N ALA A 61 13.34 -7.54 -2.64
CA ALA A 61 12.57 -8.27 -3.64
C ALA A 61 11.92 -7.33 -4.66
N PHE A 62 11.34 -6.22 -4.19
CA PHE A 62 10.75 -5.18 -5.06
C PHE A 62 11.78 -4.56 -6.00
N VAL A 63 12.95 -4.15 -5.48
CA VAL A 63 14.02 -3.55 -6.29
C VAL A 63 14.54 -4.54 -7.32
N ARG A 64 14.71 -5.82 -6.95
CA ARG A 64 15.15 -6.87 -7.89
C ARG A 64 14.15 -7.05 -9.02
N HIS A 65 12.87 -7.17 -8.70
CA HIS A 65 11.81 -7.27 -9.69
C HIS A 65 11.78 -6.04 -10.60
N ARG A 66 11.92 -4.83 -10.04
CA ARG A 66 11.92 -3.60 -10.83
C ARG A 66 13.09 -3.54 -11.81
N ARG A 67 14.29 -3.97 -11.41
CA ARG A 67 15.46 -4.07 -12.31
C ARG A 67 15.19 -5.02 -13.46
N GLU A 68 14.66 -6.21 -13.19
CA GLU A 68 14.33 -7.20 -14.21
C GLU A 68 13.33 -6.66 -15.23
N VAL A 69 12.24 -6.04 -14.75
CA VAL A 69 11.21 -5.44 -15.61
C VAL A 69 11.80 -4.33 -16.49
N VAL A 70 12.62 -3.45 -15.92
CA VAL A 70 13.26 -2.37 -16.67
C VAL A 70 14.20 -2.94 -17.74
N THR A 71 15.04 -3.91 -17.39
CA THR A 71 15.95 -4.56 -18.34
C THR A 71 15.19 -5.21 -19.49
N ARG A 72 14.15 -6.00 -19.19
CA ARG A 72 13.32 -6.64 -20.23
C ARG A 72 12.66 -5.62 -21.14
N ARG A 73 12.11 -4.54 -20.58
CA ARG A 73 11.52 -3.46 -21.37
C ARG A 73 12.55 -2.80 -22.29
N THR A 74 13.74 -2.50 -21.79
CA THR A 74 14.81 -1.89 -22.60
C THR A 74 15.25 -2.84 -23.72
N LEU A 75 15.38 -4.13 -23.46
CA LEU A 75 15.72 -5.12 -24.50
C LEU A 75 14.65 -5.20 -25.61
N VAL A 76 13.37 -5.13 -25.25
CA VAL A 76 12.29 -5.08 -26.24
C VAL A 76 12.39 -3.82 -27.10
N VAL A 77 12.60 -2.65 -26.49
CA VAL A 77 12.76 -1.40 -27.23
C VAL A 77 13.98 -1.44 -28.15
N LEU A 78 15.12 -1.95 -27.66
CA LEU A 78 16.34 -2.12 -28.44
C LEU A 78 16.15 -3.07 -29.62
N ARG A 79 15.34 -4.12 -29.50
CA ARG A 79 15.08 -5.05 -30.59
C ARG A 79 14.22 -4.46 -31.71
N ILE A 80 13.31 -3.55 -31.37
CA ILE A 80 12.40 -2.90 -32.34
C ILE A 80 13.05 -1.63 -32.94
N ALA A 81 14.09 -1.09 -32.33
CA ALA A 81 14.77 0.12 -32.80
C ALA A 81 15.44 -0.02 -34.19
N PRO A 82 16.14 -1.13 -34.52
CA PRO A 82 16.70 -1.36 -35.85
C PRO A 82 15.66 -1.40 -36.94
N ASP A 83 14.50 -2.04 -36.71
CA ASP A 83 13.42 -2.10 -37.70
C ASP A 83 12.96 -0.70 -38.13
N ARG A 84 12.92 0.25 -37.18
CA ARG A 84 12.62 1.65 -37.48
C ARG A 84 13.76 2.37 -38.21
N ALA A 85 15.01 2.09 -37.84
CA ALA A 85 16.17 2.68 -38.51
C ALA A 85 16.27 2.20 -39.97
N GLN A 86 16.03 0.92 -40.23
CA GLN A 86 16.09 0.32 -41.56
C GLN A 86 15.02 0.88 -42.49
N ILE A 87 13.79 1.10 -41.98
CA ILE A 87 12.71 1.76 -42.74
C ILE A 87 13.08 3.22 -43.07
N LEU A 88 13.70 3.94 -42.13
CA LEU A 88 14.14 5.32 -42.34
C LEU A 88 15.27 5.41 -43.38
N GLU A 89 16.24 4.49 -43.34
CA GLU A 89 17.31 4.41 -44.35
C GLU A 89 16.75 4.13 -45.75
N ALA A 90 15.78 3.21 -45.87
CA ALA A 90 15.11 2.93 -47.14
C ALA A 90 14.33 4.15 -47.68
N LEU A 91 13.65 4.90 -46.80
CA LEU A 91 12.96 6.14 -47.17
C LEU A 91 13.90 7.28 -47.57
N ALA A 92 15.13 7.32 -47.05
CA ALA A 92 16.10 8.37 -47.37
C ALA A 92 16.85 8.13 -48.68
N LEU A 93 16.94 6.87 -49.13
CA LEU A 93 17.56 6.47 -50.40
C LEU A 93 16.58 6.49 -51.58
N ALA A 94 15.27 6.48 -51.31
CA ALA A 94 14.19 6.57 -52.30
C ALA A 94 13.91 8.03 -52.71
#